data_AF-A0A6F9EAB6-F1
#
_entry.id   AF-A0A6F9EAB6-F1
#
_cell.length_a   1.000
_cell.length_b   1.000
_cell.length_c   1.000
_cell.angle_alpha   90.00
_cell.angle_beta   90.00
_cell.angle_gamma   90.00
#
_symmetry.space_group_name_H-M   'P 1'
#
loop_
_entity.id
_entity.type
_entity.pdbx_description
1 polymer ?
#
loop_
_entity_poly.entity_id
_entity_poly.type
_entity_poly.pdbx_seq_one_letter_code
_entity_poly.pdbx_strand_id
1 'polypeptide(L)'
;MVHLHAHSYFSFLNGASAPEELVDIASQLGISAMALTDRDTVAGLVPFHRAAERVGIRPISGAEVTMEDGTVLTVLAENAKGYAELCTLLTKAHLSHPRGEPRTLYQDLVEHREGLIVLSGDRRGRIPSLLLQKQNQKAREMAEWLRDRLGKDRFFLKSKTPSPPVANILQISYVNWPILSTSASPPLTIFITQARINFQFMMCSPVSETKRTWSLPTPSAR
;
A
#
# COMPACT_ATOMS: atom_id res chain seq x y z
N MET A 1 -6.79 -7.41 -14.36
CA MET A 1 -7.08 -7.64 -12.92
C MET A 1 -6.07 -6.85 -12.09
N VAL A 2 -6.41 -6.34 -10.89
CA VAL A 2 -5.50 -5.51 -10.06
C VAL A 2 -5.38 -6.13 -8.67
N HIS A 3 -4.15 -6.22 -8.16
CA HIS A 3 -3.87 -6.78 -6.84
C HIS A 3 -3.18 -5.74 -5.94
N LEU A 4 -3.71 -5.48 -4.74
CA LEU A 4 -3.32 -4.31 -3.94
C LEU A 4 -2.72 -4.63 -2.57
N HIS A 5 -2.37 -5.89 -2.32
CA HIS A 5 -1.82 -6.29 -1.04
C HIS A 5 -1.01 -7.57 -1.18
N ALA A 6 0.30 -7.41 -1.34
CA ALA A 6 1.26 -8.51 -1.44
C ALA A 6 2.46 -8.27 -0.52
N HIS A 7 3.07 -9.36 -0.06
CA HIS A 7 4.26 -9.34 0.78
C HIS A 7 5.37 -10.15 0.11
N SER A 8 6.55 -9.56 0.02
CA SER A 8 7.79 -10.23 -0.37
C SER A 8 8.58 -10.67 0.87
N TYR A 9 9.72 -11.33 0.67
CA TYR A 9 10.65 -11.67 1.77
C TYR A 9 11.16 -10.45 2.55
N PHE A 10 11.01 -9.23 2.05
CA PHE A 10 11.35 -8.02 2.80
C PHE A 10 10.39 -7.78 3.97
N SER A 11 9.18 -8.35 3.92
CA SER A 11 8.32 -8.51 5.08
C SER A 11 8.85 -9.60 6.00
N PHE A 12 9.77 -9.25 6.91
CA PHE A 12 10.41 -10.22 7.81
C PHE A 12 9.36 -11.11 8.52
N LEU A 13 9.52 -12.44 8.40
CA LEU A 13 8.61 -13.48 8.91
C LEU A 13 7.15 -13.40 8.40
N ASN A 14 6.87 -12.57 7.40
CA ASN A 14 5.53 -12.31 6.88
C ASN A 14 5.41 -12.49 5.35
N GLY A 15 6.53 -12.60 4.63
CA GLY A 15 6.57 -12.98 3.21
C GLY A 15 7.72 -13.93 2.91
N ALA A 16 7.52 -14.79 1.91
CA ALA A 16 8.48 -15.82 1.51
C ALA A 16 9.00 -15.64 0.08
N SER A 17 8.19 -15.04 -0.79
CA SER A 17 8.50 -14.88 -2.21
C SER A 17 9.40 -13.67 -2.48
N ALA A 18 10.24 -13.78 -3.50
CA ALA A 18 10.96 -12.62 -4.02
C ALA A 18 9.99 -11.64 -4.70
N PRO A 19 10.27 -10.32 -4.67
CA PRO A 19 9.50 -9.35 -5.44
C PRO A 19 9.37 -9.70 -6.93
N GLU A 20 10.43 -10.25 -7.52
CA GLU A 20 10.46 -10.72 -8.90
C GLU A 20 9.49 -11.90 -9.15
N GLU A 21 9.51 -12.91 -8.27
CA GLU A 21 8.62 -14.07 -8.36
C GLU A 21 7.14 -13.66 -8.27
N LEU A 22 6.83 -12.70 -7.39
CA LEU A 22 5.49 -12.14 -7.26
C LEU A 22 5.00 -11.51 -8.57
N VAL A 23 5.89 -10.79 -9.27
CA VAL A 23 5.60 -10.17 -10.56
C VAL A 23 5.44 -11.22 -11.66
N ASP A 24 6.27 -12.25 -11.69
CA ASP A 24 6.19 -13.32 -12.69
C ASP A 24 4.85 -14.07 -12.57
N ILE A 25 4.45 -14.41 -11.35
CA ILE A 25 3.13 -15.02 -11.09
C ILE A 25 2.00 -14.08 -11.51
N ALA A 26 2.11 -12.79 -11.17
CA ALA A 26 1.10 -11.82 -11.54
C ALA A 26 0.94 -11.70 -13.07
N SER A 27 2.05 -11.79 -13.81
CA SER A 27 2.05 -11.76 -15.28
C SER A 27 1.32 -12.98 -15.84
N GLN A 28 1.64 -14.17 -15.34
CA GLN A 28 0.99 -15.43 -15.74
C GLN A 28 -0.52 -15.43 -15.48
N LEU A 29 -0.96 -14.73 -14.43
CA LEU A 29 -2.37 -14.58 -14.06
C LEU A 29 -3.11 -13.45 -14.80
N GLY A 30 -2.46 -12.73 -15.71
CA GLY A 30 -3.06 -11.61 -16.43
C GLY A 30 -3.39 -10.41 -15.53
N ILE A 31 -2.64 -10.22 -14.45
CA ILE A 31 -2.74 -9.05 -13.57
C ILE A 31 -2.08 -7.86 -14.27
N SER A 32 -2.81 -6.76 -14.42
CA SER A 32 -2.35 -5.57 -15.12
C SER A 32 -1.70 -4.53 -14.18
N ALA A 33 -1.99 -4.60 -12.89
CA ALA A 33 -1.36 -3.77 -11.88
C ALA A 33 -1.25 -4.49 -10.54
N MET A 34 -0.14 -4.28 -9.83
CA MET A 34 0.13 -4.94 -8.55
C MET A 34 0.74 -3.95 -7.55
N ALA A 35 0.30 -3.99 -6.30
CA ALA A 35 0.95 -3.31 -5.20
C ALA A 35 1.82 -4.27 -4.40
N LEU A 36 3.04 -3.83 -4.07
CA LEU A 36 3.85 -4.45 -3.05
C LEU A 36 3.68 -3.65 -1.76
N THR A 37 3.28 -4.34 -0.69
CA THR A 37 2.90 -3.75 0.58
C THR A 37 3.63 -4.45 1.71
N ASP A 38 4.96 -4.39 1.66
CA ASP A 38 5.77 -5.05 2.68
C ASP A 38 5.54 -4.48 4.08
N ARG A 39 5.72 -5.34 5.09
CA ARG A 39 5.45 -5.01 6.48
C ARG A 39 6.45 -3.99 7.00
N ASP A 40 5.97 -2.81 7.35
CA ASP A 40 6.74 -1.71 7.95
C ASP A 40 8.02 -1.35 7.17
N THR A 41 8.05 -1.60 5.85
CA THR A 41 9.22 -1.33 5.00
C THR A 41 8.81 -1.12 3.55
N VAL A 42 9.65 -0.37 2.83
CA VAL A 42 9.58 -0.18 1.38
C VAL A 42 10.80 -0.77 0.65
N ALA A 43 11.63 -1.54 1.35
CA ALA A 43 12.89 -2.08 0.82
C ALA A 43 12.71 -2.95 -0.44
N GLY A 44 11.59 -3.67 -0.53
CA GLY A 44 11.27 -4.50 -1.69
C GLY A 44 10.80 -3.76 -2.92
N LEU A 45 10.51 -2.45 -2.84
CA LEU A 45 9.91 -1.72 -3.96
C LEU A 45 10.85 -1.56 -5.15
N VAL A 46 12.15 -1.38 -4.95
CA VAL A 46 13.11 -1.21 -6.07
C VAL A 46 13.18 -2.44 -6.97
N PRO A 47 13.46 -3.66 -6.45
CA PRO A 47 13.43 -4.87 -7.27
C PRO A 47 12.04 -5.14 -7.86
N PHE A 48 10.97 -4.89 -7.10
CA PHE A 48 9.58 -5.03 -7.57
C PHE A 48 9.26 -4.17 -8.79
N HIS A 49 9.57 -2.87 -8.73
CA HIS A 49 9.31 -1.93 -9.84
C HIS A 49 10.08 -2.33 -11.10
N ARG A 50 11.36 -2.70 -10.95
CA ARG A 50 12.20 -3.16 -12.07
C ARG A 50 11.66 -4.44 -12.71
N ALA A 51 11.15 -5.38 -11.91
CA ALA A 51 10.54 -6.59 -12.43
C ALA A 51 9.22 -6.28 -13.16
N ALA A 52 8.34 -5.47 -12.54
CA ALA A 52 7.04 -5.14 -13.09
C ALA A 52 7.14 -4.42 -14.45
N GLU A 53 8.11 -3.52 -14.59
CA GLU A 53 8.39 -2.81 -15.85
C GLU A 53 8.73 -3.77 -17.00
N ARG A 54 9.53 -4.81 -16.75
CA ARG A 54 9.95 -5.79 -17.79
C ARG A 54 8.79 -6.57 -18.39
N VAL A 55 7.75 -6.81 -17.59
CA VAL A 55 6.60 -7.64 -17.98
C VAL A 55 5.33 -6.80 -18.24
N GLY A 56 5.45 -5.47 -18.24
CA GLY A 56 4.33 -4.56 -18.52
C GLY A 56 3.25 -4.54 -17.44
N ILE A 57 3.57 -4.96 -16.20
CA ILE A 57 2.68 -4.80 -15.05
C ILE A 57 2.90 -3.41 -14.48
N ARG A 58 1.81 -2.72 -14.16
CA ARG A 58 1.90 -1.44 -13.45
C ARG A 58 2.22 -1.66 -11.96
N PRO A 59 3.38 -1.23 -11.46
CA PRO A 59 3.68 -1.32 -10.03
C PRO A 59 2.95 -0.22 -9.23
N ILE A 60 2.54 -0.55 -8.01
CA ILE A 60 1.97 0.36 -7.03
C ILE A 60 2.82 0.27 -5.76
N SER A 61 3.36 1.40 -5.32
CA SER A 61 4.17 1.48 -4.10
C SER A 61 3.28 1.52 -2.87
N GLY A 62 3.56 0.69 -1.87
CA GLY A 62 2.87 0.74 -0.60
C GLY A 62 3.63 0.03 0.52
N ALA A 63 3.01 -0.03 1.69
CA ALA A 63 3.46 -0.80 2.83
C ALA A 63 2.24 -1.26 3.65
N GLU A 64 2.37 -2.39 4.34
CA GLU A 64 1.47 -2.71 5.44
C GLU A 64 2.07 -2.11 6.72
N VAL A 65 1.43 -1.07 7.24
CA VAL A 65 1.91 -0.28 8.37
C VAL A 65 1.31 -0.82 9.67
N THR A 66 2.15 -1.15 10.64
CA THR A 66 1.73 -1.54 11.99
C THR A 66 1.45 -0.31 12.83
N MET A 67 0.24 -0.24 13.36
CA MET A 67 -0.25 0.87 14.19
C MET A 67 0.12 0.66 15.66
N GLU A 68 0.05 1.73 16.45
CA GLU A 68 0.33 1.75 17.90
C GLU A 68 -0.46 0.71 18.71
N ASP A 69 -1.66 0.35 18.26
CA ASP A 69 -2.51 -0.67 18.90
C ASP A 69 -2.21 -2.11 18.44
N GLY A 70 -1.13 -2.30 17.67
CA GLY A 70 -0.70 -3.58 17.10
C GLY A 70 -1.51 -4.04 15.89
N THR A 71 -2.53 -3.28 15.49
CA THR A 71 -3.28 -3.56 14.26
C THR A 71 -2.54 -3.05 13.03
N VAL A 72 -3.05 -3.36 11.83
CA VAL A 72 -2.35 -3.05 10.58
C VAL A 72 -3.26 -2.36 9.58
N LEU A 73 -2.69 -1.42 8.85
CA LEU A 73 -3.34 -0.76 7.72
C LEU A 73 -2.50 -0.95 6.47
N THR A 74 -3.15 -1.11 5.32
CA THR A 74 -2.43 -1.10 4.04
C THR A 74 -2.39 0.34 3.55
N VAL A 75 -1.21 0.88 3.33
CA VAL A 75 -1.01 2.26 2.89
C VAL A 75 -0.33 2.25 1.52
N LEU A 76 -0.97 2.86 0.54
CA LEU A 76 -0.52 2.95 -0.84
C LEU A 76 -0.15 4.40 -1.15
N ALA A 77 0.98 4.60 -1.81
CA ALA A 77 1.38 5.89 -2.35
C ALA A 77 0.64 6.13 -3.68
N GLU A 78 -0.19 7.15 -3.71
CA GLU A 78 -0.88 7.63 -4.92
C GLU A 78 0.13 8.28 -5.88
N ASN A 79 1.12 9.01 -5.35
CA ASN A 79 2.06 9.75 -6.17
C ASN A 79 3.42 9.87 -5.47
N ALA A 80 4.37 10.57 -6.10
CA ALA A 80 5.71 10.78 -5.54
C ALA A 80 5.69 11.47 -4.17
N LYS A 81 4.76 12.39 -3.94
CA LYS A 81 4.56 13.02 -2.62
C LYS A 81 4.08 11.99 -1.60
N GLY A 82 3.08 11.19 -1.94
CA GLY A 82 2.62 10.08 -1.10
C GLY A 82 3.73 9.09 -0.77
N TYR A 83 4.62 8.78 -1.72
CA TYR A 83 5.76 7.92 -1.45
C TYR A 83 6.73 8.55 -0.45
N ALA A 84 7.02 9.84 -0.58
CA ALA A 84 7.86 10.57 0.38
C ALA A 84 7.23 10.63 1.79
N GLU A 85 5.92 10.86 1.88
CA GLU A 85 5.18 10.83 3.14
C GLU A 85 5.20 9.43 3.78
N LEU A 86 5.02 8.37 2.97
CA LEU A 86 5.12 6.98 3.44
C LEU A 86 6.51 6.66 4.00
N CYS A 87 7.56 7.06 3.29
CA CYS A 87 8.94 6.88 3.76
C CYS A 87 9.19 7.64 5.07
N THR A 88 8.66 8.86 5.20
CA THR A 88 8.78 9.68 6.41
C THR A 88 8.07 9.02 7.59
N LEU A 89 6.85 8.53 7.38
CA LEU A 89 6.04 7.81 8.37
C LEU A 89 6.78 6.56 8.89
N LEU A 90 7.27 5.72 7.98
CA LEU A 90 8.01 4.51 8.34
C LEU A 90 9.32 4.85 9.07
N THR A 91 10.05 5.85 8.60
CA THR A 91 11.30 6.30 9.25
C THR A 91 11.04 6.77 10.68
N LYS A 92 10.00 7.59 10.88
CA LYS A 92 9.59 8.05 12.22
C LYS A 92 9.26 6.87 13.14
N ALA A 93 8.51 5.88 12.65
CA ALA A 93 8.16 4.69 13.42
C ALA A 93 9.40 3.86 13.82
N HIS A 94 10.35 3.66 12.90
CA HIS A 94 11.60 2.92 13.16
C HIS A 94 12.57 3.66 14.09
N LEU A 95 12.63 5.00 14.03
CA LEU A 95 13.50 5.78 14.90
C LEU A 95 12.96 5.92 16.33
N SER A 96 11.64 5.82 16.50
CA SER A 96 10.98 6.03 17.80
C SER A 96 10.77 4.74 18.60
N HIS A 97 11.11 3.56 18.04
CA HIS A 97 10.86 2.26 18.64
C HIS A 97 12.09 1.34 18.58
N PRO A 98 12.14 0.30 19.45
CA PRO A 98 13.16 -0.74 19.33
C PRO A 98 13.19 -1.35 17.92
N ARG A 99 14.39 -1.76 17.51
CA ARG A 99 14.61 -2.38 16.20
C ARG A 99 13.72 -3.62 16.04
N GLY A 100 12.99 -3.67 14.93
CA GLY A 100 12.09 -4.80 14.61
C GLY A 100 10.67 -4.65 15.16
N GLU A 101 10.40 -3.60 15.93
CA GLU A 101 9.06 -3.34 16.50
C GLU A 101 8.55 -1.92 16.17
N PRO A 102 8.62 -1.44 14.91
CA PRO A 102 8.08 -0.14 14.57
C PRO A 102 6.56 -0.10 14.84
N ARG A 103 6.12 1.03 15.40
CA ARG A 103 4.70 1.35 15.60
C ARG A 103 4.44 2.77 15.11
N THR A 104 3.43 2.90 14.28
CA THR A 104 2.98 4.19 13.76
C THR A 104 1.78 4.68 14.57
N LEU A 105 1.82 5.92 15.04
CA LEU A 105 0.67 6.52 15.71
C LEU A 105 -0.42 6.84 14.67
N TYR A 106 -1.69 6.71 15.02
CA TYR A 106 -2.77 7.12 14.11
C TYR A 106 -2.69 8.62 13.77
N GLN A 107 -2.21 9.43 14.70
CA GLN A 107 -2.01 10.87 14.49
C GLN A 107 -0.95 11.13 13.43
N ASP A 108 0.19 10.44 13.48
CA ASP A 108 1.26 10.56 12.48
C ASP A 108 0.74 10.23 11.07
N LEU A 109 -0.05 9.16 10.94
CA LEU A 109 -0.67 8.79 9.66
C LEU A 109 -1.60 9.89 9.12
N VAL A 110 -2.33 10.57 10.02
CA VAL A 110 -3.26 11.66 9.68
C VAL A 110 -2.52 12.94 9.31
N GLU A 111 -1.36 13.20 9.92
CA GLU A 111 -0.46 14.32 9.60
C GLU A 111 0.21 14.11 8.23
N HIS A 112 0.69 12.90 7.97
CA HIS A 112 1.38 12.51 6.73
C HIS A 112 0.43 11.97 5.63
N ARG A 113 -0.87 12.27 5.68
CA ARG A 113 -1.90 11.65 4.83
C ARG A 113 -1.83 12.03 3.34
N GLU A 114 -1.09 13.06 2.98
CA GLU A 114 -1.19 13.64 1.63
C GLU A 114 -0.57 12.72 0.58
N GLY A 115 -1.32 12.45 -0.50
CA GLY A 115 -0.89 11.49 -1.53
C GLY A 115 -0.94 10.03 -1.06
N LEU A 116 -1.49 9.73 0.11
CA LEU A 116 -1.71 8.37 0.58
C LEU A 116 -3.15 7.90 0.30
N ILE A 117 -3.28 6.61 0.03
CA ILE A 117 -4.53 5.85 0.03
C ILE A 117 -4.39 4.77 1.10
N VAL A 118 -5.35 4.66 2.00
CA VAL A 118 -5.34 3.76 3.14
C VAL A 118 -6.48 2.76 3.02
N LEU A 119 -6.16 1.48 3.16
CA LEU A 119 -7.12 0.39 3.23
C LEU A 119 -7.20 -0.14 4.67
N SER A 120 -8.39 -0.49 5.12
CA SER A 120 -8.70 -0.92 6.50
C SER A 120 -7.96 -2.17 7.01
N GLY A 121 -7.12 -2.80 6.19
CA GLY A 121 -6.46 -4.07 6.50
C GLY A 121 -7.38 -5.28 6.37
N ASP A 122 -6.80 -6.48 6.40
CA ASP A 122 -7.53 -7.75 6.50
C ASP A 122 -7.81 -8.08 7.99
N ARG A 123 -7.86 -9.36 8.40
CA ARG A 123 -8.09 -9.79 9.78
C ARG A 123 -7.24 -9.10 10.87
N ARG A 124 -6.04 -8.61 10.51
CA ARG A 124 -5.14 -7.90 11.43
C ARG A 124 -5.44 -6.40 11.56
N GLY A 125 -6.39 -5.86 10.79
CA GLY A 125 -6.81 -4.46 10.87
C GLY A 125 -7.78 -4.20 12.01
N ARG A 126 -7.80 -2.95 12.51
CA ARG A 126 -8.64 -2.54 13.64
C ARG A 126 -10.13 -2.77 13.39
N ILE A 127 -10.63 -2.37 12.23
CA ILE A 127 -12.05 -2.49 11.88
C ILE A 127 -12.47 -3.96 11.76
N PRO A 128 -11.78 -4.82 10.96
CA PRO A 128 -12.07 -6.24 10.92
C PRO A 128 -11.99 -6.93 12.29
N SER A 129 -10.99 -6.59 13.12
CA SER A 129 -10.87 -7.15 14.47
C SER A 129 -12.07 -6.82 15.35
N LEU A 130 -12.56 -5.57 15.31
CA LEU A 130 -13.73 -5.15 16.08
C LEU A 130 -15.01 -5.86 15.59
N LEU A 131 -15.16 -6.04 14.28
CA LEU A 131 -16.29 -6.79 13.70
C LEU A 131 -16.26 -8.27 14.13
N LEU A 132 -15.09 -8.92 14.14
CA LEU A 132 -14.94 -10.30 14.62
C LEU A 132 -15.31 -10.46 16.10
N GLN A 133 -15.06 -9.42 16.90
CA GLN A 133 -15.45 -9.36 18.32
C GLN A 133 -16.91 -8.96 18.53
N LYS A 134 -17.72 -8.85 17.46
CA LYS A 134 -19.12 -8.37 17.48
C LYS A 134 -19.29 -6.95 18.02
N GLN A 135 -18.21 -6.15 18.03
CA GLN A 135 -18.22 -4.76 18.48
C GLN A 135 -18.55 -3.82 17.30
N ASN A 136 -19.71 -4.03 16.68
CA ASN A 136 -20.11 -3.35 15.44
C ASN A 136 -20.12 -1.83 15.55
N GLN A 137 -20.58 -1.30 16.69
CA GLN A 137 -20.62 0.13 16.94
C GLN A 137 -19.21 0.75 16.93
N LYS A 138 -18.26 0.14 17.66
CA LYS A 138 -16.87 0.60 17.68
C LYS A 138 -16.18 0.45 16.32
N ALA A 139 -16.48 -0.62 15.58
CA ALA A 139 -15.95 -0.81 14.24
C ALA A 139 -16.39 0.32 13.29
N ARG A 140 -17.67 0.72 13.39
CA ARG A 140 -18.22 1.83 12.64
C ARG A 140 -17.58 3.16 13.05
N GLU A 141 -17.50 3.45 14.34
CA GLU A 141 -16.86 4.66 14.86
C GLU A 141 -15.42 4.80 14.36
N MET A 142 -14.65 3.70 14.38
CA MET A 142 -13.28 3.69 13.86
C MET A 142 -13.22 3.97 12.35
N ALA A 143 -14.12 3.37 11.57
CA ALA A 143 -14.17 3.59 10.13
C ALA A 143 -14.55 5.04 9.77
N GLU A 144 -15.50 5.62 10.49
CA GLU A 144 -15.91 7.01 10.34
C GLU A 144 -14.77 7.96 10.75
N TRP A 145 -14.10 7.68 11.86
CA TRP A 145 -12.95 8.46 12.33
C TRP A 145 -11.81 8.49 11.29
N LEU A 146 -11.44 7.32 10.75
CA LEU A 146 -10.39 7.23 9.72
C LEU A 146 -10.79 7.94 8.44
N ARG A 147 -12.02 7.73 7.97
CA ARG A 147 -12.55 8.39 6.76
C ARG A 147 -12.53 9.91 6.90
N ASP A 148 -12.99 10.43 8.04
CA ASP A 148 -13.14 11.87 8.23
C ASP A 148 -11.78 12.57 8.41
N ARG A 149 -10.79 11.88 8.98
CA ARG A 149 -9.43 12.43 9.19
C ARG A 149 -8.48 12.24 8.01
N LEU A 150 -8.60 11.14 7.27
CA LEU A 150 -7.80 10.87 6.08
C LEU A 150 -8.42 11.48 4.81
N GLY A 151 -9.74 11.63 4.79
CA GLY A 151 -10.50 12.11 3.64
C GLY A 151 -11.27 10.97 2.95
N LYS A 152 -12.49 11.29 2.51
CA LYS A 152 -13.44 10.33 1.89
C LYS A 152 -12.87 9.61 0.66
N ASP A 153 -11.95 10.25 -0.04
CA ASP A 153 -11.34 9.77 -1.27
C ASP A 153 -10.04 8.97 -1.03
N ARG A 154 -9.61 8.87 0.22
CA ARG A 154 -8.32 8.27 0.61
C ARG A 154 -8.47 7.04 1.48
N PHE A 155 -9.61 6.83 2.13
CA PHE A 155 -9.82 5.67 3.00
C PHE A 155 -10.84 4.69 2.41
N PHE A 156 -10.47 3.42 2.33
CA PHE A 156 -11.31 2.36 1.79
C PHE A 156 -11.37 1.15 2.72
N LEU A 157 -12.55 0.51 2.78
CA LEU A 157 -12.70 -0.76 3.46
C LEU A 157 -12.24 -1.89 2.54
N LYS A 158 -11.41 -2.77 3.09
CA LYS A 158 -10.98 -4.00 2.41
C LYS A 158 -11.99 -5.10 2.71
N SER A 159 -12.57 -5.67 1.65
CA SER A 159 -13.41 -6.87 1.73
C SER A 159 -12.70 -8.04 1.05
N LYS A 160 -12.92 -9.27 1.55
CA LYS A 160 -12.57 -10.49 0.82
C LYS A 160 -13.79 -10.93 0.01
N THR A 161 -13.66 -11.02 -1.30
CA THR A 161 -14.49 -11.93 -2.10
C THR A 161 -13.82 -13.32 -2.15
N PRO A 162 -14.59 -14.42 -2.18
CA PRO A 162 -14.01 -15.75 -2.40
C PRO A 162 -13.39 -15.82 -3.80
N SER A 163 -12.12 -16.23 -3.88
CA SER A 163 -11.37 -16.47 -5.13
C SER A 163 -11.28 -17.98 -5.44
N PRO A 164 -11.10 -18.39 -6.71
CA PRO A 164 -10.71 -19.76 -7.07
C PRO A 164 -9.36 -20.15 -6.42
N PRO A 165 -8.96 -21.44 -6.43
CA PRO A 165 -8.06 -22.05 -5.44
C PRO A 165 -6.57 -21.80 -5.70
N VAL A 166 -6.19 -20.56 -6.01
CA VAL A 166 -4.78 -20.17 -6.18
C VAL A 166 -4.51 -18.88 -5.42
N ALA A 167 -3.58 -18.99 -4.46
CA ALA A 167 -2.95 -17.99 -3.60
C ALA A 167 -3.49 -16.54 -3.62
N ASN A 168 -4.06 -16.12 -2.49
CA ASN A 168 -4.09 -14.75 -1.98
C ASN A 168 -4.48 -13.62 -2.97
N ILE A 169 -5.43 -13.84 -3.88
CA ILE A 169 -5.95 -12.76 -4.72
C ILE A 169 -6.97 -11.96 -3.90
N LEU A 170 -6.59 -10.75 -3.49
CA LEU A 170 -7.48 -9.79 -2.86
C LEU A 170 -8.04 -8.82 -3.91
N GLN A 171 -9.33 -8.96 -4.18
CA GLN A 171 -10.12 -8.00 -4.93
C GLN A 171 -10.61 -6.92 -3.96
N ILE A 172 -10.43 -5.63 -4.25
CA ILE A 172 -11.18 -4.60 -3.54
C ILE A 172 -12.66 -4.78 -3.94
N SER A 173 -13.48 -5.26 -3.01
CA SER A 173 -14.92 -5.02 -3.10
C SER A 173 -15.19 -3.66 -2.46
N TYR A 174 -15.78 -2.74 -3.22
CA TYR A 174 -16.38 -1.56 -2.63
C TYR A 174 -17.50 -2.01 -1.70
N VAL A 175 -17.32 -1.76 -0.41
CA VAL A 175 -18.46 -1.76 0.50
C VAL A 175 -18.97 -0.33 0.52
N ASN A 176 -20.02 -0.07 -0.27
CA ASN A 176 -20.94 1.01 0.04
C ASN A 176 -21.54 0.64 1.42
N TRP A 177 -21.11 1.32 2.49
CA TRP A 177 -21.61 1.04 3.85
C TRP A 177 -23.15 1.20 3.87
N PRO A 178 -23.90 0.34 4.59
CA PRO A 178 -25.15 -0.24 4.08
C PRO A 178 -26.37 0.67 4.23
N ILE A 179 -27.28 0.58 3.26
CA ILE A 179 -28.69 0.41 3.60
C ILE A 179 -28.87 -1.10 3.82
N LEU A 180 -29.05 -1.52 5.07
CA LEU A 180 -29.66 -2.81 5.37
C LEU A 180 -31.16 -2.63 5.14
N SER A 181 -31.65 -2.97 3.94
CA SER A 181 -33.05 -3.35 3.76
C SER A 181 -33.15 -4.46 2.72
N THR A 182 -33.51 -5.64 3.20
CA THR A 182 -34.47 -6.60 2.62
C THR A 182 -34.60 -6.69 1.07
N SER A 183 -34.39 -7.92 0.59
CA SER A 183 -34.91 -8.56 -0.64
C SER A 183 -34.47 -8.09 -2.03
N ALA A 184 -34.00 -9.09 -2.80
CA ALA A 184 -34.06 -9.25 -4.27
C ALA A 184 -33.19 -8.32 -5.16
N SER A 185 -32.08 -8.91 -5.68
CA SER A 185 -31.38 -8.81 -6.99
C SER A 185 -31.66 -7.63 -7.98
N PRO A 186 -30.72 -7.25 -8.91
CA PRO A 186 -29.63 -8.04 -9.51
C PRO A 186 -28.24 -7.30 -9.58
N PRO A 187 -27.18 -7.85 -10.21
CA PRO A 187 -25.79 -7.54 -9.88
C PRO A 187 -25.30 -6.25 -10.55
N LEU A 188 -24.81 -5.30 -9.76
CA LEU A 188 -24.12 -4.12 -10.28
C LEU A 188 -22.62 -4.40 -10.34
N THR A 189 -22.17 -4.64 -11.57
CA THR A 189 -20.79 -4.62 -12.03
C THR A 189 -20.03 -3.43 -11.43
N ILE A 190 -19.05 -3.73 -10.58
CA ILE A 190 -18.19 -2.75 -9.92
C ILE A 190 -17.11 -2.30 -10.93
N PHE A 191 -17.32 -1.13 -11.53
CA PHE A 191 -16.26 -0.39 -12.22
C PHE A 191 -15.45 0.40 -11.18
N ILE A 192 -14.25 -0.09 -10.84
CA ILE A 192 -13.18 0.84 -10.44
C ILE A 192 -12.92 1.69 -11.67
N THR A 193 -13.09 3.00 -11.57
CA THR A 193 -12.66 3.89 -12.64
C THR A 193 -11.14 3.75 -12.76
N GLN A 194 -10.72 3.03 -13.81
CA GLN A 194 -9.42 3.13 -14.47
C GLN A 194 -8.92 4.59 -14.55
N ALA A 195 -9.82 5.58 -14.49
CA ALA A 195 -9.55 7.01 -14.55
C ALA A 195 -8.76 7.62 -13.38
N ARG A 196 -8.89 7.18 -12.11
CA ARG A 196 -8.07 7.73 -11.00
C ARG A 196 -6.74 7.00 -10.84
N ILE A 197 -6.72 5.70 -11.14
CA ILE A 197 -5.50 4.92 -11.37
C ILE A 197 -5.08 5.08 -12.85
N ASN A 198 -5.14 6.30 -13.39
CA ASN A 198 -4.44 6.70 -14.62
C ASN A 198 -3.41 7.76 -14.20
N PHE A 199 -2.45 7.34 -13.37
CA PHE A 199 -1.19 8.06 -13.14
C PHE A 199 -0.50 8.37 -14.47
N GLN A 200 -0.61 9.63 -14.88
CA GLN A 200 0.38 10.26 -15.71
C GLN A 200 1.63 10.42 -14.84
N PHE A 201 2.72 9.69 -15.14
CA PHE A 201 4.03 10.13 -14.70
C PHE A 201 4.88 10.50 -15.91
N MET A 202 5.26 11.77 -15.88
CA MET A 202 6.40 12.38 -16.52
C MET A 202 7.57 11.40 -16.52
N MET A 203 7.98 11.01 -17.72
CA MET A 203 9.26 10.36 -17.98
C MET A 203 10.33 11.11 -17.20
N CYS A 204 10.92 10.48 -16.18
CA CYS A 204 12.27 10.82 -15.79
C CYS A 204 13.11 10.49 -17.03
N SER A 205 13.43 11.53 -17.81
CA SER A 205 14.24 11.39 -19.01
C SER A 205 15.56 10.68 -18.66
N PRO A 206 16.12 9.89 -19.58
CA PRO A 206 17.36 9.19 -19.36
C PRO A 206 18.43 10.19 -18.94
N VAL A 207 19.19 9.83 -17.90
CA VAL A 207 20.42 10.48 -17.49
C VAL A 207 21.25 10.73 -18.74
N SER A 208 21.30 11.99 -19.17
CA SER A 208 22.22 12.41 -20.22
C SER A 208 23.61 12.40 -19.63
N GLU A 209 24.49 11.62 -20.25
CA GLU A 209 25.92 11.63 -20.02
C GLU A 209 26.45 13.07 -20.07
N THR A 210 26.79 13.61 -18.90
CA THR A 210 27.74 14.72 -18.80
C THR A 210 28.93 14.21 -18.01
N LYS A 211 29.97 13.80 -18.74
CA LYS A 211 31.32 13.61 -18.22
C LYS A 211 31.75 14.90 -17.52
N ARG A 212 31.64 14.95 -16.18
CA ARG A 212 32.41 15.90 -15.37
C ARG A 212 33.66 15.20 -14.90
N THR A 213 34.78 15.63 -15.46
CA THR A 213 36.12 15.33 -14.98
C THR A 213 36.28 15.90 -13.57
N TRP A 214 36.48 15.03 -12.58
CA TRP A 214 36.84 15.44 -11.23
C TRP A 214 38.32 15.83 -11.22
N SER A 215 38.61 17.10 -11.01
CA SER A 215 39.95 17.58 -10.66
C SER A 215 40.03 17.75 -9.14
N LEU A 216 41.01 17.10 -8.53
CA LEU A 216 41.28 17.20 -7.09
C LEU A 216 41.98 18.54 -6.78
N PRO A 217 41.62 19.24 -5.69
CA PRO A 217 42.33 20.44 -5.28
C PRO A 217 43.71 20.10 -4.70
N THR A 218 44.75 20.78 -5.19
CA THR A 218 46.12 20.70 -4.64
C THR A 218 46.19 21.40 -3.27
N PRO A 219 46.92 20.85 -2.29
CA PRO A 219 47.08 21.48 -0.98
C PRO A 219 48.00 22.72 -1.09
N SER A 220 47.54 23.86 -0.56
CA SER A 220 48.35 25.07 -0.45
C SER A 220 49.35 24.93 0.69
N ALA A 221 50.64 25.00 0.38
CA ALA A 221 51.70 25.12 1.36
C ALA A 221 51.71 26.53 1.99
N ARG A 222 51.56 26.60 3.32
CA ARG A 222 52.19 27.58 4.23
C ARG A 222 52.31 26.97 5.61
#